data_AF-A0A8J7QTK5-F1
#
_entry.id   AF-A0A8J7QTK5-F1
#
_cell.length_a   1.000
_cell.length_b   1.000
_cell.length_c   1.000
_cell.angle_alpha   90.00
_cell.angle_beta   90.00
_cell.angle_gamma   90.00
#
_symmetry.space_group_name_H-M   'P 1'
#
loop_
_entity.id
_entity.type
_entity.pdbx_description
1 polymer ?
#
loop_
_entity_poly.entity_id
_entity_poly.type
_entity_poly.pdbx_seq_one_letter_code
_entity_poly.pdbx_strand_id
1 'polypeptide(L)'
;DKFKWILLFRRLEEKGRRLIILAVDSEEATLAIVPEVGEVEVQSFFGVSSDKRDLKAREHLLSSFLDELEKSIVRRLKALDAPIIITGPGFVKEKLAERLKSYDDLRHKIVAVVSSTSASIAGVNEVIKSEVVGKALGEFKAYKEAKAVEDLLKQLGHDPSLILFNVEKIREFAQKGAISLLLLVDNITSILSPNVYSLLNEALVEVEGHGGAVILVNSKSEAGKKLRSLGGIAAMLRYKIF
;
A
#
# COMPACT_ATOMS: atom_id res chain seq x y z
N ASP A 1 20.70 20.80 10.16
CA ASP A 1 19.77 19.88 10.85
C ASP A 1 19.93 18.46 10.29
N LYS A 2 20.67 17.61 11.00
CA LYS A 2 21.13 16.27 10.56
C LYS A 2 19.98 15.25 10.43
N PHE A 3 18.82 15.55 11.03
CA PHE A 3 17.66 14.65 11.09
C PHE A 3 16.76 14.71 9.85
N LYS A 4 16.50 15.92 9.33
CA LYS A 4 15.83 16.08 8.03
C LYS A 4 16.56 15.26 6.99
N TRP A 5 17.88 15.20 7.05
CA TRP A 5 18.70 14.39 6.16
C TRP A 5 18.50 12.88 6.33
N ILE A 6 18.37 12.28 7.52
CA ILE A 6 18.19 10.82 7.64
C ILE A 6 16.85 10.37 7.05
N LEU A 7 15.74 11.03 7.41
CA LEU A 7 14.42 10.70 6.85
C LEU A 7 14.34 11.07 5.36
N LEU A 8 14.98 12.16 4.95
CA LEU A 8 15.08 12.55 3.54
C LEU A 8 15.98 11.60 2.76
N PHE A 9 17.09 11.10 3.31
CA PHE A 9 17.97 10.11 2.69
C PHE A 9 17.24 8.78 2.57
N ARG A 10 16.52 8.32 3.61
CA ARG A 10 15.61 7.16 3.49
C ARG A 10 14.57 7.35 2.39
N ARG A 11 14.09 8.57 2.17
CA ARG A 11 13.16 8.90 1.08
C ARG A 11 13.84 9.03 -0.30
N LEU A 12 15.10 9.48 -0.35
CA LEU A 12 15.85 9.80 -1.57
C LEU A 12 16.69 8.62 -2.11
N GLU A 13 17.13 7.70 -1.25
CA GLU A 13 17.89 6.50 -1.64
C GLU A 13 17.03 5.52 -2.45
N GLU A 14 15.71 5.61 -2.36
CA GLU A 14 14.78 4.77 -3.13
C GLU A 14 14.45 5.44 -4.47
N LYS A 15 15.14 5.03 -5.56
CA LYS A 15 14.54 5.11 -6.91
C LYS A 15 13.38 4.12 -6.95
N GLY A 16 12.22 4.58 -6.49
CA GLY A 16 11.14 3.70 -6.11
C GLY A 16 10.63 2.86 -7.28
N ARG A 17 10.58 1.54 -7.08
CA ARG A 17 9.84 0.63 -7.95
C ARG A 17 8.37 1.07 -7.99
N ARG A 18 7.69 0.74 -9.08
CA ARG A 18 6.26 0.95 -9.22
C ARG A 18 5.55 -0.38 -9.33
N LEU A 19 4.32 -0.42 -8.84
CA LEU A 19 3.38 -1.50 -9.03
C LEU A 19 2.13 -0.94 -9.69
N ILE A 20 1.66 -1.60 -10.73
CA ILE A 20 0.40 -1.27 -11.38
C ILE A 20 -0.66 -2.25 -10.89
N ILE A 21 -1.81 -1.73 -10.43
CA ILE A 21 -2.97 -2.53 -10.07
C ILE A 21 -4.15 -2.05 -10.90
N LEU A 22 -4.75 -2.97 -11.65
CA LEU A 22 -5.95 -2.77 -12.45
C LEU A 22 -7.11 -3.49 -11.76
N ALA A 23 -7.96 -2.76 -11.06
CA ALA A 23 -9.21 -3.30 -10.53
C ALA A 23 -10.32 -3.13 -11.58
N VAL A 24 -11.12 -4.16 -11.86
CA VAL A 24 -12.13 -4.10 -12.93
C VAL A 24 -13.35 -4.98 -12.63
N ASP A 25 -14.54 -4.50 -12.96
CA ASP A 25 -15.76 -5.28 -13.06
C ASP A 25 -16.50 -4.94 -14.36
N SER A 26 -17.80 -5.26 -14.45
CA SER A 26 -18.57 -5.02 -15.67
C SER A 26 -18.86 -3.56 -16.00
N GLU A 27 -18.73 -2.66 -15.02
CA GLU A 27 -19.18 -1.26 -15.12
C GLU A 27 -18.13 -0.26 -14.62
N GLU A 28 -17.12 -0.69 -13.87
CA GLU A 28 -16.05 0.16 -13.35
C GLU A 28 -14.69 -0.47 -13.58
N ALA A 29 -13.68 0.37 -13.81
CA ALA A 29 -12.29 -0.02 -13.70
C ALA A 29 -11.48 1.08 -13.00
N THR A 30 -10.51 0.69 -12.20
CA THR A 30 -9.54 1.59 -11.56
C THR A 30 -8.13 1.17 -11.92
N LEU A 31 -7.38 2.08 -12.56
CA LEU A 31 -5.94 1.99 -12.72
C LEU A 31 -5.27 2.71 -11.54
N ALA A 32 -4.53 1.96 -10.75
CA ALA A 32 -3.67 2.51 -9.70
C ALA A 32 -2.19 2.26 -10.03
N ILE A 33 -1.38 3.31 -9.97
CA ILE A 33 0.08 3.22 -10.00
C ILE A 33 0.56 3.51 -8.60
N VAL A 34 1.06 2.48 -7.93
CA VAL A 34 1.56 2.54 -6.56
C VAL A 34 3.07 2.69 -6.63
N PRO A 35 3.64 3.85 -6.28
CA PRO A 35 5.08 3.99 -6.14
C PRO A 35 5.54 3.54 -4.74
N GLU A 36 6.81 3.15 -4.59
CA GLU A 36 7.43 2.99 -3.27
C GLU A 36 7.60 4.32 -2.52
N VAL A 37 7.71 5.43 -3.26
CA VAL A 37 7.79 6.78 -2.70
C VAL A 37 6.86 7.70 -3.47
N GLY A 38 5.96 8.38 -2.76
CA GLY A 38 5.06 9.38 -3.34
C GLY A 38 3.59 9.01 -3.25
N GLU A 39 2.76 9.71 -4.02
CA GLU A 39 1.32 9.47 -4.04
C GLU A 39 0.96 8.33 -4.99
N VAL A 40 -0.05 7.55 -4.61
CA VAL A 40 -0.67 6.60 -5.53
C VAL A 40 -1.45 7.40 -6.57
N GLU A 41 -1.10 7.22 -7.84
CA GLU A 41 -1.85 7.80 -8.95
C GLU A 41 -3.05 6.90 -9.24
N VAL A 42 -4.26 7.46 -9.25
CA VAL A 42 -5.51 6.70 -9.43
C VAL A 42 -6.31 7.31 -10.57
N GLN A 43 -6.77 6.46 -11.48
CA GLN A 43 -7.68 6.83 -12.56
C GLN A 43 -8.83 5.82 -12.63
N SER A 44 -10.05 6.33 -12.54
CA SER A 44 -11.27 5.52 -12.64
C SER A 44 -11.92 5.68 -14.02
N PHE A 45 -12.51 4.59 -14.50
CA PHE A 45 -13.21 4.46 -15.77
C PHE A 45 -14.57 3.85 -15.50
N PHE A 46 -15.60 4.35 -16.17
CA PHE A 46 -16.97 3.91 -15.96
C PHE A 46 -17.59 3.51 -17.29
N GLY A 47 -18.12 2.29 -17.33
CA GLY A 47 -18.93 1.77 -18.42
C GLY A 47 -20.39 2.21 -18.31
N VAL A 48 -21.16 1.88 -19.35
CA VAL A 48 -22.59 2.16 -19.38
C VAL A 48 -23.34 0.94 -18.84
N SER A 49 -24.20 1.15 -17.85
CA SER A 49 -25.11 0.11 -17.34
C SER A 49 -26.36 -0.02 -18.21
N SER A 50 -26.92 -1.22 -18.32
CA SER A 50 -28.18 -1.50 -19.01
C SER A 50 -29.20 -2.19 -18.11
N ASP A 51 -30.45 -2.29 -18.58
CA ASP A 51 -31.48 -3.09 -17.90
C ASP A 51 -31.00 -4.55 -17.74
N LYS A 52 -31.19 -5.12 -16.55
CA LYS A 52 -30.53 -6.35 -16.09
C LYS A 52 -31.01 -7.62 -16.82
N ARG A 53 -32.02 -7.50 -17.68
CA ARG A 53 -32.75 -8.62 -18.31
C ARG A 53 -32.24 -9.01 -19.70
N ASP A 54 -31.45 -8.17 -20.38
CA ASP A 54 -30.91 -8.48 -21.71
C ASP A 54 -29.44 -8.92 -21.63
N LEU A 55 -29.21 -10.23 -21.76
CA LEU A 55 -27.86 -10.81 -21.71
C LEU A 55 -26.99 -10.39 -22.90
N LYS A 56 -27.55 -10.27 -24.11
CA LYS A 56 -26.80 -9.90 -25.31
C LYS A 56 -26.35 -8.45 -25.25
N ALA A 57 -27.24 -7.56 -24.79
CA ALA A 57 -26.89 -6.17 -24.56
C ALA A 57 -25.75 -6.03 -23.54
N ARG A 58 -25.79 -6.80 -22.45
CA ARG A 58 -24.74 -6.80 -21.41
C ARG A 58 -23.39 -7.26 -21.94
N GLU A 59 -23.34 -8.33 -22.73
CA GLU A 59 -22.10 -8.80 -23.33
C GLU A 59 -21.51 -7.76 -24.31
N HIS A 60 -22.36 -7.13 -25.12
CA HIS A 60 -21.94 -6.07 -26.02
C HIS A 60 -21.39 -4.87 -25.26
N LEU A 61 -22.09 -4.39 -24.23
CA LEU A 61 -21.64 -3.26 -23.40
C LEU A 61 -20.35 -3.55 -22.65
N LEU A 62 -20.19 -4.76 -22.10
CA LEU A 62 -18.95 -5.19 -21.49
C LEU A 62 -17.79 -5.18 -22.50
N SER A 63 -18.02 -5.69 -23.72
CA SER A 63 -17.01 -5.67 -24.78
C SER A 63 -16.61 -4.24 -25.14
N SER A 64 -17.58 -3.35 -25.38
CA SER A 64 -17.34 -1.93 -25.66
C SER A 64 -16.56 -1.25 -24.53
N PHE A 65 -16.94 -1.50 -23.28
CA PHE A 65 -16.25 -0.93 -22.12
C PHE A 65 -14.79 -1.38 -22.04
N LEU A 66 -14.53 -2.68 -22.23
CA LEU A 66 -13.16 -3.20 -22.24
C LEU A 66 -12.34 -2.66 -23.43
N ASP A 67 -12.95 -2.47 -24.61
CA ASP A 67 -12.29 -1.85 -25.76
C ASP A 67 -11.84 -0.41 -25.46
N GLU A 68 -12.72 0.39 -24.84
CA GLU A 68 -12.44 1.78 -24.47
C GLU A 68 -11.41 1.88 -23.34
N LEU A 69 -11.51 1.02 -22.33
CA LEU A 69 -10.55 0.91 -21.25
C LEU A 69 -9.16 0.59 -21.79
N GLU A 70 -9.06 -0.43 -22.65
CA GLU A 70 -7.80 -0.87 -23.26
C GLU A 70 -7.14 0.27 -24.05
N LYS A 71 -7.90 0.95 -24.92
CA LYS A 71 -7.41 2.13 -25.68
C LYS A 71 -6.88 3.22 -24.76
N SER A 72 -7.50 3.40 -23.59
CA SER A 72 -7.14 4.44 -22.64
C SER A 72 -5.88 4.12 -21.83
N ILE A 73 -5.64 2.84 -21.50
CA ILE A 73 -4.57 2.46 -20.57
C ILE A 73 -3.31 1.90 -21.25
N VAL A 74 -3.42 1.24 -22.41
CA VAL A 74 -2.30 0.47 -23.01
C VAL A 74 -1.05 1.32 -23.22
N ARG A 75 -1.18 2.54 -23.74
CA ARG A 75 -0.03 3.44 -23.95
C ARG A 75 0.70 3.74 -22.64
N ARG A 76 -0.06 3.98 -21.56
CA ARG A 76 0.49 4.27 -20.23
C ARG A 76 1.13 3.03 -19.61
N LEU A 77 0.50 1.86 -19.73
CA LEU A 77 1.05 0.59 -19.26
C LEU A 77 2.36 0.23 -19.97
N LYS A 78 2.45 0.46 -21.28
CA LYS A 78 3.68 0.20 -22.05
C LYS A 78 4.83 1.12 -21.63
N ALA A 79 4.53 2.40 -21.38
CA ALA A 79 5.52 3.40 -20.97
C ALA A 79 6.09 3.17 -19.56
N LEU A 80 5.41 2.39 -18.71
CA LEU A 80 5.84 2.09 -17.35
C LEU A 80 6.50 0.72 -17.28
N ASP A 81 7.75 0.67 -16.85
CA ASP A 81 8.42 -0.59 -16.53
C ASP A 81 8.07 -1.02 -15.10
N ALA A 82 6.91 -1.65 -14.95
CA ALA A 82 6.36 -2.05 -13.65
C ALA A 82 5.54 -3.33 -13.78
N PRO A 83 5.58 -4.24 -12.78
CA PRO A 83 4.66 -5.36 -12.68
C PRO A 83 3.21 -4.88 -12.62
N ILE A 84 2.31 -5.65 -13.23
CA ILE A 84 0.88 -5.42 -13.32
C ILE A 84 0.16 -6.54 -12.57
N ILE A 85 -0.73 -6.17 -11.66
CA ILE A 85 -1.72 -7.06 -11.06
C ILE A 85 -3.08 -6.65 -11.60
N ILE A 86 -3.88 -7.64 -12.00
CA ILE A 86 -5.27 -7.42 -12.40
C ILE A 86 -6.16 -8.02 -11.34
N THR A 87 -7.17 -7.28 -10.91
CA THR A 87 -8.08 -7.68 -9.85
C THR A 87 -9.51 -7.30 -10.13
N GLY A 88 -10.44 -7.90 -9.41
CA GLY A 88 -11.85 -7.55 -9.49
C GLY A 88 -12.78 -8.66 -9.05
N PRO A 89 -14.07 -8.35 -8.87
CA PRO A 89 -15.10 -9.36 -8.64
C PRO A 89 -15.45 -10.09 -9.94
N GLY A 90 -15.81 -11.37 -9.83
CA GLY A 90 -16.26 -12.16 -10.98
C GLY A 90 -15.17 -12.43 -12.02
N PHE A 91 -15.56 -12.60 -13.28
CA PHE A 91 -14.70 -13.09 -14.37
C PHE A 91 -14.13 -11.99 -15.29
N VAL A 92 -14.45 -10.73 -15.04
CA VAL A 92 -14.07 -9.63 -15.96
C VAL A 92 -12.56 -9.37 -15.95
N LYS A 93 -11.91 -9.54 -14.79
CA LYS A 93 -10.46 -9.44 -14.65
C LYS A 93 -9.70 -10.42 -15.54
N GLU A 94 -10.23 -11.63 -15.74
CA GLU A 94 -9.64 -12.63 -16.66
C GLU A 94 -9.77 -12.17 -18.11
N LYS A 95 -10.94 -11.65 -18.50
CA LYS A 95 -11.15 -11.08 -19.85
C LYS A 95 -10.21 -9.92 -20.13
N LEU A 96 -10.04 -8.99 -19.18
CA LEU A 96 -9.07 -7.90 -19.33
C LEU A 96 -7.64 -8.43 -19.43
N ALA A 97 -7.28 -9.43 -18.61
CA ALA A 97 -5.96 -10.04 -18.65
C ALA A 97 -5.65 -10.69 -20.00
N GLU A 98 -6.60 -11.43 -20.59
CA GLU A 98 -6.45 -12.04 -21.91
C GLU A 98 -6.20 -10.98 -23.00
N ARG A 99 -6.96 -9.89 -22.98
CA ARG A 99 -6.79 -8.77 -23.91
C ARG A 99 -5.42 -8.12 -23.78
N LEU A 100 -4.99 -7.81 -22.55
CA LEU A 100 -3.68 -7.19 -22.33
C LEU A 100 -2.50 -8.14 -22.64
N LYS A 101 -2.68 -9.46 -22.47
CA LYS A 101 -1.67 -10.47 -22.84
C LYS A 101 -1.45 -10.60 -24.34
N SER A 102 -2.35 -10.08 -25.18
CA SER A 102 -2.14 -10.02 -26.63
C SER A 102 -1.02 -9.06 -27.05
N TYR A 103 -0.61 -8.16 -26.15
CA TYR A 103 0.55 -7.30 -26.32
C TYR A 103 1.78 -7.93 -25.67
N ASP A 104 2.79 -8.29 -26.45
CA ASP A 104 4.03 -8.90 -25.95
C ASP A 104 4.68 -8.08 -24.82
N ASP A 105 4.74 -6.75 -24.97
CA ASP A 105 5.31 -5.83 -23.98
C ASP A 105 4.57 -5.82 -22.62
N LEU A 106 3.30 -6.21 -22.60
CA LEU A 106 2.46 -6.23 -21.39
C LEU A 106 2.33 -7.64 -20.83
N ARG A 107 2.36 -8.67 -21.67
CA ARG A 107 2.24 -10.06 -21.28
C ARG A 107 3.20 -10.44 -20.17
N HIS A 108 4.46 -10.02 -20.28
CA HIS A 108 5.50 -10.31 -19.29
C HIS A 108 5.41 -9.45 -18.02
N LYS A 109 4.68 -8.33 -18.08
CA LYS A 109 4.47 -7.45 -16.93
C LYS A 109 3.31 -7.93 -16.05
N ILE A 110 2.36 -8.70 -16.57
CA ILE A 110 1.23 -9.23 -15.78
C ILE A 110 1.73 -10.36 -14.89
N VAL A 111 1.94 -10.06 -13.61
CA VAL A 111 2.50 -11.00 -12.63
C VAL A 111 1.42 -11.79 -11.89
N ALA A 112 0.20 -11.26 -11.80
CA ALA A 112 -0.92 -11.93 -11.14
C ALA A 112 -2.28 -11.46 -11.64
N VAL A 113 -3.25 -12.36 -11.61
CA VAL A 113 -4.69 -12.07 -11.72
C VAL A 113 -5.34 -12.63 -10.46
N VAL A 114 -5.89 -11.78 -9.61
CA VAL A 114 -6.40 -12.15 -8.28
C VAL A 114 -7.81 -11.61 -8.07
N SER A 115 -8.59 -12.23 -7.19
CA SER A 115 -9.93 -11.70 -6.88
C SER A 115 -9.85 -10.56 -5.87
N SER A 116 -10.75 -9.58 -6.01
CA SER A 116 -11.05 -8.56 -4.99
C SER A 116 -12.55 -8.33 -4.92
N THR A 117 -12.98 -7.66 -3.86
CA THR A 117 -14.40 -7.36 -3.59
C THR A 117 -14.95 -6.18 -4.40
N SER A 118 -14.09 -5.37 -5.01
CA SER A 118 -14.47 -4.14 -5.71
C SER A 118 -13.55 -3.85 -6.90
N ALA A 119 -14.08 -3.15 -7.91
CA ALA A 119 -13.34 -2.57 -9.04
C ALA A 119 -12.81 -1.15 -8.77
N SER A 120 -13.16 -0.57 -7.62
CA SER A 120 -12.71 0.75 -7.18
C SER A 120 -11.33 0.71 -6.49
N ILE A 121 -10.89 1.86 -5.96
CA ILE A 121 -9.71 1.95 -5.08
C ILE A 121 -9.78 1.01 -3.85
N ALA A 122 -10.97 0.60 -3.43
CA ALA A 122 -11.12 -0.38 -2.34
C ALA A 122 -10.51 -1.74 -2.73
N GLY A 123 -10.77 -2.20 -3.95
CA GLY A 123 -10.18 -3.45 -4.46
C GLY A 123 -8.67 -3.37 -4.63
N VAL A 124 -8.15 -2.20 -5.04
CA VAL A 124 -6.71 -1.94 -5.08
C VAL A 124 -6.08 -2.09 -3.69
N ASN A 125 -6.68 -1.46 -2.66
CA ASN A 125 -6.17 -1.52 -1.30
C ASN A 125 -6.27 -2.92 -0.67
N GLU A 126 -7.29 -3.70 -1.04
CA GLU A 126 -7.43 -5.11 -0.66
C GLU A 126 -6.27 -5.93 -1.22
N VAL A 127 -6.01 -5.78 -2.53
CA VAL A 127 -4.93 -6.50 -3.22
C VAL A 127 -3.56 -6.15 -2.67
N ILE A 128 -3.32 -4.87 -2.36
CA ILE A 128 -2.07 -4.42 -1.72
C ILE A 128 -1.80 -5.21 -0.45
N LYS A 129 -2.82 -5.60 0.33
CA LYS A 129 -2.68 -6.34 1.61
C LYS A 129 -2.70 -7.86 1.45
N SER A 130 -3.10 -8.37 0.29
CA SER A 130 -3.33 -9.80 0.09
C SER A 130 -2.04 -10.63 0.17
N GLU A 131 -2.12 -11.83 0.73
CA GLU A 131 -0.96 -12.72 0.87
C GLU A 131 -0.42 -13.21 -0.48
N VAL A 132 -1.28 -13.33 -1.50
CA VAL A 132 -0.87 -13.71 -2.87
C VAL A 132 0.07 -12.65 -3.43
N VAL A 133 -0.26 -11.38 -3.24
CA VAL A 133 0.61 -10.27 -3.60
C VAL A 133 1.83 -10.21 -2.68
N GLY A 134 1.68 -10.51 -1.40
CA GLY A 134 2.81 -10.66 -0.48
C GLY A 134 3.84 -11.71 -0.89
N LYS A 135 3.43 -12.77 -1.60
CA LYS A 135 4.37 -13.78 -2.15
C LYS A 135 5.03 -13.32 -3.45
N ALA A 136 4.27 -12.64 -4.32
CA ALA A 136 4.80 -12.16 -5.60
C ALA A 136 5.65 -10.88 -5.48
N LEU A 137 5.32 -10.04 -4.50
CA LEU A 137 5.82 -8.69 -4.30
C LEU A 137 6.15 -8.43 -2.82
N GLY A 138 6.53 -9.45 -2.05
CA GLY A 138 6.80 -9.33 -0.61
C GLY A 138 7.83 -8.27 -0.22
N GLU A 139 8.72 -7.93 -1.16
CA GLU A 139 9.68 -6.84 -1.01
C GLU A 139 9.10 -5.45 -1.26
N PHE A 140 7.89 -5.35 -1.82
CA PHE A 140 7.27 -4.08 -2.19
C PHE A 140 6.83 -3.31 -0.95
N LYS A 141 7.33 -2.08 -0.85
CA LYS A 141 7.19 -1.24 0.36
C LYS A 141 5.75 -1.01 0.79
N ALA A 142 4.84 -0.75 -0.15
CA ALA A 142 3.43 -0.51 0.19
C ALA A 142 2.76 -1.73 0.86
N TYR A 143 3.16 -2.95 0.49
CA TYR A 143 2.70 -4.18 1.17
C TYR A 143 3.25 -4.25 2.60
N LYS A 144 4.57 -4.04 2.77
CA LYS A 144 5.23 -4.07 4.08
C LYS A 144 4.62 -3.04 5.04
N GLU A 145 4.40 -1.82 4.57
CA GLU A 145 3.74 -0.76 5.34
C GLU A 145 2.32 -1.16 5.75
N ALA A 146 1.51 -1.64 4.80
CA ALA A 146 0.12 -2.01 5.06
C ALA A 146 0.02 -3.18 6.05
N LYS A 147 0.84 -4.21 5.87
CA LYS A 147 0.92 -5.38 6.75
C LYS A 147 1.36 -4.97 8.15
N ALA A 148 2.42 -4.17 8.29
CA ALA A 148 2.92 -3.76 9.59
C ALA A 148 1.88 -2.95 10.39
N VAL A 149 1.16 -2.04 9.74
CA VAL A 149 0.07 -1.29 10.38
C VAL A 149 -1.09 -2.21 10.75
N GLU A 150 -1.45 -3.17 9.90
CA GLU A 150 -2.51 -4.14 10.20
C GLU A 150 -2.16 -5.03 11.38
N ASP A 151 -0.93 -5.55 11.43
CA ASP A 151 -0.42 -6.38 12.52
C ASP A 151 -0.40 -5.57 13.84
N LEU A 152 0.02 -4.30 13.80
CA LEU A 152 -0.06 -3.41 14.96
C LEU A 152 -1.50 -3.21 15.45
N LEU A 153 -2.46 -2.99 14.55
CA LEU A 153 -3.86 -2.80 14.91
C LEU A 153 -4.49 -4.08 15.48
N LYS A 154 -4.15 -5.24 14.91
CA LYS A 154 -4.54 -6.55 15.44
C LYS A 154 -3.99 -6.74 16.86
N GLN A 155 -2.72 -6.44 17.06
CA GLN A 155 -2.07 -6.53 18.36
C GLN A 155 -2.70 -5.56 19.37
N LEU A 156 -3.01 -4.33 18.96
CA LEU A 156 -3.71 -3.35 19.80
C LEU A 156 -5.08 -3.85 20.25
N GLY A 157 -5.84 -4.49 19.36
CA GLY A 157 -7.15 -5.07 19.68
C GLY A 157 -7.06 -6.30 20.59
N HIS A 158 -5.99 -7.10 20.47
CA HIS A 158 -5.76 -8.29 21.28
C HIS A 158 -5.18 -7.95 22.67
N ASP A 159 -4.13 -7.13 22.71
CA ASP A 159 -3.43 -6.75 23.93
C ASP A 159 -2.81 -5.35 23.84
N PRO A 160 -3.52 -4.30 24.30
CA PRO A 160 -3.04 -2.93 24.26
C PRO A 160 -1.75 -2.69 25.06
N SER A 161 -1.42 -3.54 26.05
CA SER A 161 -0.24 -3.34 26.89
C SER A 161 1.09 -3.53 26.15
N LEU A 162 1.04 -4.14 24.96
CA LEU A 162 2.19 -4.34 24.09
C LEU A 162 2.41 -3.20 23.09
N ILE A 163 1.57 -2.17 23.09
CA ILE A 163 1.64 -1.06 22.14
C ILE A 163 1.91 0.27 22.86
N LEU A 164 2.86 1.04 22.34
CA LEU A 164 3.21 2.38 22.82
C LEU A 164 2.95 3.42 21.73
N PHE A 165 2.43 4.59 22.11
CA PHE A 165 2.22 5.72 21.19
C PHE A 165 3.02 6.96 21.58
N ASN A 166 3.42 7.05 22.86
CA ASN A 166 4.11 8.22 23.40
C ASN A 166 5.62 8.13 23.16
N VAL A 167 6.22 9.16 22.56
CA VAL A 167 7.63 9.17 22.13
C VAL A 167 8.59 9.02 23.30
N GLU A 168 8.31 9.64 24.45
CA GLU A 168 9.13 9.52 25.66
C GLU A 168 9.19 8.06 26.13
N LYS A 169 8.04 7.39 26.22
CA LYS A 169 7.97 5.95 26.56
C LYS A 169 8.63 5.08 25.51
N ILE A 170 8.39 5.37 24.22
CA ILE A 170 9.02 4.64 23.12
C ILE A 170 10.55 4.71 23.25
N ARG A 171 11.13 5.89 23.52
CA ARG A 171 12.56 6.04 23.76
C ARG A 171 13.04 5.22 24.95
N GLU A 172 12.38 5.31 26.10
CA GLU A 172 12.76 4.58 27.31
C GLU A 172 12.80 3.07 27.08
N PHE A 173 11.80 2.54 26.36
CA PHE A 173 11.71 1.12 26.05
C PHE A 173 12.65 0.70 24.93
N ALA A 174 12.95 1.60 23.98
CA ALA A 174 13.99 1.39 22.96
C ALA A 174 15.36 1.19 23.61
N GLN A 175 15.72 2.03 24.59
CA GLN A 175 16.99 1.94 25.34
C GLN A 175 17.13 0.62 26.10
N LYS A 176 16.01 0.00 26.48
CA LYS A 176 15.96 -1.31 27.13
C LYS A 176 15.95 -2.48 26.12
N GLY A 177 16.01 -2.20 24.82
CA GLY A 177 15.90 -3.21 23.75
C GLY A 177 14.52 -3.89 23.68
N ALA A 178 13.48 -3.29 24.28
CA ALA A 178 12.18 -3.93 24.43
C ALA A 178 11.27 -3.78 23.20
N ILE A 179 11.63 -2.93 22.24
CA ILE A 179 10.84 -2.67 21.03
C ILE A 179 11.20 -3.71 19.94
N SER A 180 10.18 -4.32 19.36
CA SER A 180 10.30 -5.20 18.18
C SER A 180 10.11 -4.44 16.88
N LEU A 181 9.18 -3.49 16.86
CA LEU A 181 8.80 -2.71 15.68
C LEU A 181 8.45 -1.28 16.08
N LEU A 182 8.98 -0.30 15.36
CA LEU A 182 8.61 1.11 15.43
C LEU A 182 8.03 1.55 14.08
N LEU A 183 6.78 2.01 14.09
CA LEU A 183 6.09 2.59 12.95
C LEU A 183 5.96 4.09 13.12
N LEU A 184 6.30 4.84 12.07
CA LEU A 184 6.11 6.29 12.05
C LEU A 184 5.75 6.76 10.64
N VAL A 185 4.91 7.78 10.53
CA VAL A 185 4.51 8.34 9.23
C VAL A 185 5.59 9.25 8.66
N ASP A 186 5.70 9.28 7.34
CA ASP A 186 6.71 10.05 6.60
C ASP A 186 6.56 11.58 6.71
N ASN A 187 5.47 12.05 7.30
CA ASN A 187 5.21 13.45 7.64
C ASN A 187 5.18 13.70 9.15
N ILE A 188 5.81 12.84 9.97
CA ILE A 188 5.84 12.96 11.44
C ILE A 188 6.40 14.31 11.92
N THR A 189 7.28 14.92 11.12
CA THR A 189 7.86 16.25 11.40
C THR A 189 6.87 17.40 11.26
N SER A 190 5.68 17.14 10.72
CA SER A 190 4.57 18.10 10.70
C SER A 190 3.59 17.86 11.86
N ILE A 191 3.81 16.81 12.65
CA ILE A 191 2.91 16.35 13.72
C ILE A 191 3.53 16.66 15.10
N LEU A 192 4.83 16.40 15.27
CA LEU A 192 5.49 16.54 16.57
C LEU A 192 6.05 17.95 16.81
N SER A 193 6.31 18.28 18.07
CA SER A 193 6.99 19.54 18.42
C SER A 193 8.52 19.40 18.31
N PRO A 194 9.26 20.51 18.16
CA PRO A 194 10.72 20.50 18.08
C PRO A 194 11.43 19.70 19.18
N ASN A 195 10.95 19.82 20.43
CA ASN A 195 11.57 19.18 21.59
C ASN A 195 11.40 17.65 21.59
N VAL A 196 10.28 17.15 21.05
CA VAL A 196 9.99 15.70 20.97
C VAL A 196 10.87 15.03 19.91
N TYR A 197 11.41 15.77 18.94
CA TYR A 197 12.27 15.20 17.90
C TYR A 197 13.57 14.61 18.42
N SER A 198 14.20 15.24 19.42
CA SER A 198 15.44 14.69 19.98
C SER A 198 15.21 13.29 20.54
N LEU A 199 14.09 13.12 21.26
CA LEU A 199 13.71 11.85 21.85
C LEU A 199 13.40 10.79 20.79
N LEU A 200 12.71 11.18 19.71
CA LEU A 200 12.44 10.29 18.58
C LEU A 200 13.75 9.82 17.92
N ASN A 201 14.72 10.71 17.74
CA ASN A 201 15.99 10.36 17.12
C ASN A 201 16.76 9.32 17.97
N GLU A 202 16.80 9.51 19.28
CA GLU A 202 17.36 8.53 20.20
C GLU A 202 16.61 7.20 20.10
N ALA A 203 15.27 7.22 20.12
CA ALA A 203 14.47 6.01 19.97
C ALA A 203 14.77 5.25 18.66
N LEU A 204 14.89 5.95 17.53
CA LEU A 204 15.19 5.32 16.23
C LEU A 204 16.53 4.57 16.25
N VAL A 205 17.57 5.22 16.77
CA VAL A 205 18.91 4.62 16.88
C VAL A 205 18.89 3.43 17.82
N GLU A 206 18.23 3.55 18.97
CA GLU A 206 18.16 2.49 19.98
C GLU A 206 17.35 1.29 19.49
N VAL A 207 16.23 1.50 18.79
CA VAL A 207 15.44 0.40 18.20
C VAL A 207 16.29 -0.40 17.22
N GLU A 208 16.96 0.27 16.27
CA GLU A 208 17.78 -0.41 15.26
C GLU A 208 19.03 -1.06 15.88
N GLY A 209 19.68 -0.38 16.83
CA GLY A 209 20.85 -0.88 17.55
C GLY A 209 20.56 -2.17 18.33
N HIS A 210 19.33 -2.34 18.82
CA HIS A 210 18.88 -3.57 19.48
C HIS A 210 18.22 -4.59 18.53
N GLY A 211 18.26 -4.36 17.21
CA GLY A 211 17.70 -5.26 16.20
C GLY A 211 16.18 -5.21 16.05
N GLY A 212 15.53 -4.18 16.57
CA GLY A 212 14.13 -3.87 16.25
C GLY A 212 13.99 -3.27 14.85
N ALA A 213 12.84 -3.45 14.23
CA ALA A 213 12.55 -2.91 12.91
C ALA A 213 12.00 -1.48 13.01
N VAL A 214 12.42 -0.60 12.09
CA VAL A 214 11.82 0.73 11.91
C VAL A 214 11.20 0.79 10.52
N ILE A 215 9.90 1.05 10.44
CA ILE A 215 9.18 1.16 9.18
C ILE A 215 8.57 2.56 9.08
N LEU A 216 9.02 3.30 8.06
CA LEU A 216 8.45 4.59 7.68
C LEU A 216 7.22 4.34 6.79
N VAL A 217 6.06 4.82 7.22
CA VAL A 217 4.78 4.61 6.52
C VAL A 217 4.44 5.86 5.71
N ASN A 218 4.09 5.68 4.44
CA ASN A 218 3.60 6.75 3.60
C ASN A 218 2.30 7.31 4.20
N SER A 219 2.34 8.54 4.68
CA SER A 219 1.22 9.17 5.37
C SER A 219 -0.04 9.24 4.49
N LYS A 220 0.09 9.30 3.16
CA LYS A 220 -1.04 9.44 2.24
C LYS A 220 -1.74 8.11 1.93
N SER A 221 -1.10 6.98 2.23
CA SER A 221 -1.70 5.65 2.05
C SER A 221 -2.84 5.37 3.04
N GLU A 222 -3.64 4.34 2.81
CA GLU A 222 -4.66 3.91 3.78
C GLU A 222 -4.02 3.50 5.12
N ALA A 223 -2.87 2.81 5.08
CA ALA A 223 -2.11 2.43 6.26
C ALA A 223 -1.61 3.67 7.02
N GLY A 224 -1.06 4.65 6.32
CA GLY A 224 -0.63 5.92 6.90
C GLY A 224 -1.78 6.72 7.51
N LYS A 225 -2.95 6.74 6.86
CA LYS A 225 -4.18 7.36 7.42
C LYS A 225 -4.57 6.71 8.75
N LYS A 226 -4.54 5.38 8.84
CA LYS A 226 -4.80 4.65 10.09
C LYS A 226 -3.77 4.99 11.17
N LEU A 227 -2.47 4.92 10.86
CA LEU A 227 -1.43 5.26 11.82
C LEU A 227 -1.50 6.72 12.29
N ARG A 228 -1.84 7.67 11.41
CA ARG A 228 -2.07 9.07 11.79
C ARG A 228 -3.22 9.24 12.76
N SER A 229 -4.30 8.47 12.62
CA SER A 229 -5.41 8.52 13.59
C SER A 229 -5.00 8.10 15.00
N LEU A 230 -3.86 7.41 15.13
CA LEU A 230 -3.24 7.02 16.41
C LEU A 230 -2.09 7.95 16.83
N GLY A 231 -1.93 9.12 16.21
CA GLY A 231 -0.85 10.08 16.52
C GLY A 231 0.36 10.01 15.60
N GLY A 232 0.33 9.16 14.56
CA GLY A 232 1.36 9.09 13.52
C GLY A 232 2.62 8.31 13.90
N ILE A 233 2.72 7.82 15.13
CA ILE A 233 3.80 6.97 15.60
C ILE A 233 3.26 5.91 16.56
N ALA A 234 3.76 4.68 16.46
CA ALA A 234 3.44 3.62 17.39
C ALA A 234 4.58 2.59 17.43
N ALA A 235 4.83 1.99 18.59
CA ALA A 235 5.79 0.92 18.77
C ALA A 235 5.13 -0.33 19.33
N MET A 236 5.60 -1.49 18.89
CA MET A 236 5.23 -2.78 19.41
C MET A 236 6.38 -3.33 20.27
N LEU A 237 6.03 -3.84 21.44
CA LEU A 237 6.97 -4.44 22.37
C LEU A 237 7.20 -5.92 22.07
N ARG A 238 8.37 -6.42 22.47
CA ARG A 238 8.73 -7.85 22.41
C ARG A 238 8.01 -8.66 23.49
N TYR A 239 7.71 -8.03 24.62
CA TYR A 239 7.12 -8.64 25.80
C TYR A 239 6.41 -7.58 26.64
N LYS A 240 5.53 -8.01 27.55
CA LYS A 240 4.89 -7.12 28.52
C LYS A 240 5.91 -6.65 29.52
N ILE A 241 5.90 -5.35 29.78
CA ILE A 241 6.70 -4.75 30.85
C ILE A 241 5.72 -4.37 31.93
N PHE A 242 5.74 -5.18 32.99
CA PHE A 242 4.96 -4.98 34.20
C PHE A 242 5.57 -3.89 35.07
#